data_AF-A0A6P1R752-F1
#
_entry.id   AF-A0A6P1R752-F1
#
_cell.length_a   1.000
_cell.length_b   1.000
_cell.length_c   1.000
_cell.angle_alpha   90.00
_cell.angle_beta   90.00
_cell.angle_gamma   90.00
#
_symmetry.space_group_name_H-M   'P 1'
#
loop_
_entity.id
_entity.type
_entity.pdbx_description
1 polymer ?
#
loop_
_entity_poly.entity_id
_entity_poly.type
_entity_poly.pdbx_seq_one_letter_code
_entity_poly.pdbx_strand_id
1 'polypeptide(L)'
;MFEKALIRGAGVDGAVDIGLVAETLLFYRSTHLLVDMASLPALCVQLGPDGLLSLLRRPEVTASYCPDTPTVLTNTQRGLSQHDFGQMFWHGKSAKSDAQDQIVLSLTRSGELEVPIKTVNQIVDLLKIHRLPQEMGTIASSARADCDDPHFVSMAARTVLETVRPSFAIPKNMQFRVINLGGEFAIDTNLDFDAINRSSNGDAISGAYILAHIVSSRADTYFAADHMSELVTSPANSALIRLKHFDFVRRRIKSEDQHDMFENVVLNDARTVREVLNSKERSITEFFRLLDDGAEFRGWMHGQHPDAQLVREYYDQVNKETWIGRLPGKSLRFVFFTGAGVLADMFAPTGLGTAAGLTLGATDSLLVDKLLRGWRPSQFIEGPLKRFVN
;
A
#
# COMPACT_ATOMS: atom_id res chain seq x y z
N MET A 1 -13.44 -13.42 -8.13
CA MET A 1 -11.98 -13.17 -8.08
C MET A 1 -11.80 -11.65 -8.11
N PHE A 2 -10.77 -11.09 -7.47
CA PHE A 2 -10.56 -9.63 -7.53
C PHE A 2 -9.99 -9.23 -8.89
N GLU A 3 -10.34 -8.04 -9.38
CA GLU A 3 -9.98 -7.64 -10.75
C GLU A 3 -8.53 -7.16 -10.87
N LYS A 4 -8.11 -6.19 -10.04
CA LYS A 4 -6.78 -5.60 -10.14
C LYS A 4 -6.22 -5.17 -8.79
N ALA A 5 -5.01 -5.61 -8.46
CA ALA A 5 -4.22 -5.12 -7.33
C ALA A 5 -3.02 -4.31 -7.81
N LEU A 6 -2.66 -3.28 -7.04
CA LEU A 6 -1.38 -2.58 -7.12
C LEU A 6 -0.59 -2.88 -5.85
N ILE A 7 0.60 -3.46 -6.02
CA ILE A 7 1.54 -3.70 -4.92
C ILE A 7 2.56 -2.56 -4.89
N ARG A 8 2.68 -1.90 -3.74
CA ARG A 8 3.69 -0.85 -3.50
C ARG A 8 4.16 -0.89 -2.05
N GLY A 9 5.47 -0.96 -1.82
CA GLY A 9 6.05 -0.89 -0.48
C GLY A 9 5.47 -1.89 0.54
N ALA A 10 5.02 -3.05 0.06
CA ALA A 10 4.25 -4.01 0.82
C ALA A 10 5.11 -5.21 1.19
N GLY A 11 5.52 -5.33 2.46
CA GLY A 11 6.28 -6.46 2.98
C GLY A 11 7.04 -6.11 4.27
N VAL A 12 8.01 -6.93 4.68
CA VAL A 12 8.82 -6.68 5.90
C VAL A 12 9.81 -5.56 5.61
N ASP A 13 9.88 -4.57 6.49
CA ASP A 13 10.75 -3.38 6.35
C ASP A 13 10.55 -2.59 5.03
N GLY A 14 9.34 -2.64 4.46
CA GLY A 14 8.97 -1.91 3.24
C GLY A 14 9.43 -2.56 1.93
N ALA A 15 10.14 -3.69 1.97
CA ALA A 15 10.52 -4.45 0.78
C ALA A 15 9.41 -5.41 0.36
N VAL A 16 9.08 -5.42 -0.94
CA VAL A 16 8.10 -6.38 -1.49
C VAL A 16 8.67 -7.79 -1.41
N ASP A 17 8.01 -8.67 -0.66
CA ASP A 17 8.39 -10.08 -0.61
C ASP A 17 7.63 -10.92 -1.64
N ILE A 18 8.30 -11.97 -2.08
CA ILE A 18 7.82 -12.86 -3.12
C ILE A 18 6.52 -13.60 -2.74
N GLY A 19 6.38 -13.96 -1.47
CA GLY A 19 5.20 -14.65 -0.99
C GLY A 19 3.94 -13.79 -1.05
N LEU A 20 4.06 -12.49 -0.73
CA LEU A 20 2.97 -11.53 -0.91
C LEU A 20 2.58 -11.34 -2.38
N VAL A 21 3.57 -11.29 -3.29
CA VAL A 21 3.31 -11.23 -4.74
C VAL A 21 2.53 -12.49 -5.18
N ALA A 22 2.94 -13.66 -4.71
CA ALA A 22 2.27 -14.92 -5.03
C ALA A 22 0.82 -14.95 -4.51
N GLU A 23 0.58 -14.57 -3.26
CA GLU A 23 -0.78 -14.49 -2.72
C GLU A 23 -1.63 -13.46 -3.49
N THR A 24 -1.06 -12.32 -3.86
CA THR A 24 -1.77 -11.34 -4.70
C THR A 24 -2.12 -11.94 -6.06
N LEU A 25 -1.20 -12.62 -6.73
CA LEU A 25 -1.47 -13.30 -8.00
C LEU A 25 -2.54 -14.40 -7.88
N LEU A 26 -2.64 -15.03 -6.71
CA LEU A 26 -3.64 -16.06 -6.44
C LEU A 26 -5.04 -15.46 -6.35
N PHE A 27 -5.20 -14.28 -5.75
CA PHE A 27 -6.53 -13.70 -5.50
C PHE A 27 -6.96 -12.66 -6.55
N TYR A 28 -6.01 -12.08 -7.28
CA TYR A 28 -6.25 -11.02 -8.26
C TYR A 28 -5.98 -11.46 -9.69
N ARG A 29 -6.88 -11.10 -10.60
CA ARG A 29 -6.75 -11.37 -12.03
C ARG A 29 -5.56 -10.64 -12.64
N SER A 30 -5.34 -9.39 -12.24
CA SER A 30 -4.20 -8.59 -12.66
C SER A 30 -3.48 -8.02 -11.46
N THR A 31 -2.16 -8.13 -11.46
CA THR A 31 -1.29 -7.55 -10.44
C THR A 31 -0.36 -6.53 -11.10
N HIS A 32 -0.42 -5.29 -10.64
CA HIS A 32 0.52 -4.25 -11.01
C HIS A 32 1.58 -4.08 -9.93
N LEU A 33 2.85 -4.27 -10.29
CA LEU A 33 3.99 -4.04 -9.41
C LEU A 33 4.48 -2.61 -9.59
N LEU A 34 4.29 -1.75 -8.59
CA LEU A 34 4.90 -0.42 -8.58
C LEU A 34 6.17 -0.48 -7.74
N VAL A 35 7.29 -0.76 -8.42
CA VAL A 35 8.61 -0.96 -7.82
C VAL A 35 9.41 0.34 -7.84
N ASP A 36 10.41 0.42 -6.97
CA ASP A 36 11.30 1.57 -6.79
C ASP A 36 12.75 1.09 -6.62
N MET A 37 13.64 2.02 -6.28
CA MET A 37 15.07 1.74 -6.13
C MET A 37 15.39 0.73 -5.02
N ALA A 38 14.49 0.52 -4.05
CA ALA A 38 14.68 -0.44 -2.97
C ALA A 38 14.02 -1.80 -3.29
N SER A 39 12.76 -1.77 -3.74
CA SER A 39 11.95 -2.98 -3.95
C SER A 39 12.33 -3.78 -5.20
N LEU A 40 12.75 -3.13 -6.28
CA LEU A 40 13.18 -3.83 -7.50
C LEU A 40 14.41 -4.74 -7.25
N PRO A 41 15.53 -4.23 -6.70
CA PRO A 41 16.66 -5.10 -6.38
C PRO A 41 16.34 -6.13 -5.29
N ALA A 42 15.51 -5.78 -4.29
CA ALA A 42 15.09 -6.74 -3.28
C ALA A 42 14.32 -7.93 -3.88
N LEU A 43 13.44 -7.68 -4.85
CA LEU A 43 12.75 -8.74 -5.60
C LEU A 43 13.73 -9.55 -6.44
N CYS A 44 14.69 -8.90 -7.11
CA CYS A 44 15.72 -9.58 -7.90
C CYS A 44 16.57 -10.53 -7.03
N VAL A 45 16.96 -10.11 -5.83
CA VAL A 45 17.71 -10.94 -4.87
C VAL A 45 16.88 -12.14 -4.40
N GLN A 46 15.58 -11.96 -4.17
CA GLN A 46 14.69 -13.04 -3.75
C GLN A 46 14.42 -14.07 -4.85
N LEU A 47 14.22 -13.61 -6.09
CA LEU A 47 13.81 -14.41 -7.24
C LEU A 47 14.97 -14.96 -8.07
N GLY A 48 16.13 -14.31 -7.99
CA GLY A 48 17.15 -14.36 -9.02
C GLY A 48 16.72 -13.59 -10.29
N PRO A 49 17.67 -13.30 -11.21
CA PRO A 49 17.40 -12.51 -12.42
C PRO A 49 16.35 -13.15 -13.33
N ASP A 50 16.46 -14.46 -13.54
CA ASP A 50 15.56 -15.22 -14.42
C ASP A 50 14.16 -15.39 -13.81
N GLY A 51 14.08 -15.52 -12.49
CA GLY A 51 12.82 -15.57 -11.75
C GLY A 51 12.07 -14.23 -11.83
N LEU A 52 12.78 -13.11 -11.66
CA LEU A 52 12.21 -11.77 -11.82
C LEU A 52 11.74 -11.54 -13.26
N LEU A 53 12.56 -11.93 -14.26
CA LEU A 53 12.18 -11.80 -15.66
C LEU A 53 10.95 -12.65 -16.00
N SER A 54 10.86 -13.86 -15.44
CA SER A 54 9.72 -14.76 -15.59
C SER A 54 8.46 -14.17 -14.96
N LEU A 55 8.56 -13.57 -13.76
CA LEU A 55 7.46 -12.85 -13.12
C LEU A 55 6.97 -11.69 -13.99
N LEU A 56 7.87 -10.83 -14.46
CA LEU A 56 7.53 -9.64 -15.26
C LEU A 56 6.97 -9.96 -16.65
N ARG A 57 7.22 -11.17 -17.17
CA ARG A 57 6.68 -11.63 -18.47
C ARG A 57 5.31 -12.29 -18.36
N ARG A 58 4.80 -12.50 -17.15
CA ARG A 58 3.49 -13.12 -16.97
C ARG A 58 2.38 -12.22 -17.53
N PRO A 59 1.37 -12.78 -18.20
CA PRO A 59 0.28 -11.99 -18.77
C PRO A 59 -0.57 -11.30 -17.69
N GLU A 60 -0.61 -11.84 -16.47
CA GLU A 60 -1.34 -11.26 -15.34
C GLU A 60 -0.55 -10.15 -14.62
N VAL A 61 0.75 -9.99 -14.93
CA VAL A 61 1.63 -9.04 -14.28
C VAL A 61 1.89 -7.85 -15.20
N THR A 62 1.73 -6.66 -14.65
CA THR A 62 2.29 -5.44 -15.23
C THR A 62 3.19 -4.78 -14.21
N ALA A 63 4.16 -3.99 -14.65
CA ALA A 63 5.08 -3.35 -13.72
C ALA A 63 5.47 -1.94 -14.15
N SER A 64 5.62 -1.09 -13.17
CA SER A 64 6.12 0.27 -13.32
C SER A 64 7.24 0.54 -12.33
N TYR A 65 8.23 1.31 -12.77
CA TYR A 65 9.28 1.82 -11.90
C TYR A 65 8.96 3.26 -11.51
N CYS A 66 8.90 3.52 -10.20
CA CYS A 66 8.74 4.84 -9.62
C CYS A 66 10.07 5.29 -8.99
N PRO A 67 10.78 6.25 -9.61
CA PRO A 67 12.01 6.79 -9.04
C PRO A 67 11.75 7.73 -7.85
N ASP A 68 10.48 8.09 -7.62
CA ASP A 68 10.11 9.21 -6.77
C ASP A 68 9.57 8.69 -5.44
N THR A 69 10.23 9.06 -4.34
CA THR A 69 9.82 8.64 -3.00
C THR A 69 9.24 9.84 -2.24
N PRO A 70 7.95 9.80 -1.83
CA PRO A 70 7.40 10.78 -0.91
C PRO A 70 8.19 10.75 0.40
N THR A 71 8.57 11.91 0.91
CA THR A 71 9.42 12.02 2.10
C THR A 71 9.05 13.23 2.94
N VAL A 72 9.65 13.30 4.13
CA VAL A 72 9.59 14.44 5.03
C VAL A 72 10.97 15.08 5.05
N LEU A 73 11.05 16.30 4.53
CA LEU A 73 12.24 17.14 4.63
C LEU A 73 12.29 17.70 6.05
N THR A 74 13.42 17.54 6.73
CA THR A 74 13.60 18.07 8.10
C THR A 74 14.77 19.03 8.11
N ASN A 75 14.53 20.27 8.54
CA ASN A 75 15.55 21.27 8.77
C ASN A 75 15.54 21.68 10.25
N THR A 76 16.69 21.62 10.92
CA THR A 76 16.78 22.02 12.33
C THR A 76 17.49 23.36 12.42
N GLN A 77 16.74 24.38 12.82
CA GLN A 77 17.27 25.73 13.01
C GLN A 77 17.13 26.13 14.47
N ARG A 78 18.26 26.49 15.10
CA ARG A 78 18.31 26.98 16.49
C ARG A 78 17.62 26.04 17.50
N GLY A 79 17.71 24.74 17.28
CA GLY A 79 17.14 23.71 18.16
C GLY A 79 15.65 23.39 17.92
N LEU A 80 15.00 24.06 16.95
CA LEU A 80 13.66 23.71 16.50
C LEU A 80 13.76 22.93 15.17
N SER A 81 13.25 21.70 15.17
CA SER A 81 13.08 20.93 13.94
C SER A 81 11.81 21.36 13.22
N GLN A 82 11.97 21.74 11.96
CA GLN A 82 10.92 22.11 11.03
C GLN A 82 10.83 21.05 9.94
N HIS A 83 9.62 20.69 9.56
CA HIS A 83 9.33 19.61 8.63
C HIS A 83 8.50 20.12 7.44
N ASP A 84 8.70 19.56 6.26
CA ASP A 84 7.78 19.73 5.13
C ASP A 84 7.69 18.44 4.32
N PHE A 85 6.63 18.30 3.53
CA PHE A 85 6.47 17.19 2.60
C PHE A 85 7.22 17.47 1.31
N GLY A 86 8.15 16.59 0.97
CA GLY A 86 8.92 16.65 -0.26
C GLY A 86 8.94 15.33 -1.01
N GLN A 87 9.56 15.35 -2.17
CA GLN A 87 9.83 14.17 -2.97
C GLN A 87 11.35 14.01 -3.11
N MET A 88 11.83 12.80 -2.87
CA MET A 88 13.23 12.45 -3.06
C MET A 88 13.41 11.73 -4.39
N PHE A 89 14.48 12.12 -5.11
CA PHE A 89 14.94 11.46 -6.33
C PHE A 89 16.41 11.12 -6.19
N TRP A 90 16.76 9.88 -6.50
CA TRP A 90 18.14 9.45 -6.50
C TRP A 90 18.85 9.93 -7.77
N HIS A 91 19.81 10.84 -7.60
CA HIS A 91 20.70 11.26 -8.69
C HIS A 91 22.00 10.45 -8.62
N GLY A 92 22.46 9.95 -9.78
CA GLY A 92 23.78 9.36 -9.91
C GLY A 92 24.90 10.42 -9.78
N LYS A 93 26.15 10.02 -10.05
CA LYS A 93 27.31 10.95 -10.03
C LYS A 93 27.20 12.11 -11.04
N SER A 94 26.35 11.98 -12.06
CA SER A 94 25.94 13.06 -12.95
C SER A 94 24.59 13.62 -12.51
N ALA A 95 24.42 14.94 -12.59
CA ALA A 95 23.18 15.64 -12.27
C ALA A 95 21.97 15.28 -13.18
N LYS A 96 22.13 14.30 -14.08
CA LYS A 96 21.10 13.74 -14.95
C LYS A 96 21.32 12.23 -15.03
N SER A 97 20.78 11.49 -14.07
CA SER A 97 20.58 10.04 -14.20
C SER A 97 19.12 9.86 -14.53
N ASP A 98 18.81 9.36 -15.73
CA ASP A 98 17.42 9.04 -16.07
C ASP A 98 16.95 7.84 -15.23
N ALA A 99 15.63 7.62 -15.14
CA ALA A 99 15.05 6.51 -14.38
C ALA A 99 15.57 5.15 -14.85
N GLN A 100 15.88 5.00 -16.14
CA GLN A 100 16.52 3.80 -16.69
C GLN A 100 17.91 3.57 -16.09
N ASP A 101 18.73 4.61 -15.99
CA ASP A 101 20.06 4.52 -15.36
C ASP A 101 19.94 4.08 -13.90
N GLN A 102 18.92 4.55 -13.19
CA GLN A 102 18.68 4.15 -11.80
C GLN A 102 18.28 2.66 -11.69
N ILE A 103 17.45 2.17 -12.61
CA ILE A 103 17.11 0.73 -12.68
C ILE A 103 18.39 -0.09 -12.88
N VAL A 104 19.19 0.26 -13.90
CA VAL A 104 20.45 -0.41 -14.20
C VAL A 104 21.38 -0.37 -12.98
N LEU A 105 21.53 0.80 -12.37
CA LEU A 105 22.36 0.98 -11.18
C LEU A 105 21.89 0.12 -10.01
N SER A 106 20.58 0.10 -9.74
CA SER A 106 20.00 -0.64 -8.62
C SER A 106 20.21 -2.15 -8.77
N LEU A 107 20.04 -2.69 -9.99
CA LEU A 107 20.16 -4.12 -10.27
C LEU A 107 21.62 -4.59 -10.41
N THR A 108 22.53 -3.71 -10.87
CA THR A 108 23.95 -4.06 -11.01
C THR A 108 24.74 -3.89 -9.71
N ARG A 109 24.21 -3.11 -8.74
CA ARG A 109 24.84 -2.90 -7.42
C ARG A 109 24.16 -3.64 -6.28
N SER A 110 23.10 -4.39 -6.54
CA SER A 110 22.36 -5.13 -5.53
C SER A 110 23.11 -6.36 -5.03
N GLY A 111 24.08 -6.13 -4.14
CA GLY A 111 24.75 -7.15 -3.34
C GLY A 111 25.63 -8.13 -4.13
N GLU A 112 25.67 -9.38 -3.68
CA GLU A 112 26.49 -10.47 -4.23
C GLU A 112 25.92 -11.06 -5.53
N LEU A 113 24.72 -10.65 -5.94
CA LEU A 113 24.05 -11.21 -7.11
C LEU A 113 24.51 -10.47 -8.38
N GLU A 114 25.35 -11.14 -9.17
CA GLU A 114 25.72 -10.62 -10.49
C GLU A 114 24.57 -10.79 -11.48
N VAL A 115 24.01 -9.65 -11.94
CA VAL A 115 22.92 -9.64 -12.93
C VAL A 115 23.51 -9.34 -14.31
N PRO A 116 23.40 -10.26 -15.29
CA PRO A 116 23.89 -10.00 -16.64
C PRO A 116 23.24 -8.76 -17.26
N ILE A 117 24.02 -7.88 -17.90
CA ILE A 117 23.51 -6.63 -18.50
C ILE A 117 22.38 -6.87 -19.51
N LYS A 118 22.43 -8.00 -20.23
CA LYS A 118 21.35 -8.41 -21.14
C LYS A 118 20.03 -8.61 -20.40
N THR A 119 20.05 -9.26 -19.24
CA THR A 119 18.88 -9.48 -18.39
C THR A 119 18.38 -8.17 -17.81
N VAL A 120 19.29 -7.29 -17.38
CA VAL A 120 18.93 -5.93 -16.92
C VAL A 120 18.17 -5.18 -18.00
N ASN A 121 18.67 -5.15 -19.23
CA ASN A 121 17.98 -4.47 -20.35
C ASN A 121 16.60 -5.07 -20.62
N GLN A 122 16.46 -6.40 -20.57
CA GLN A 122 15.16 -7.06 -20.71
C GLN A 122 14.19 -6.70 -19.58
N ILE A 123 14.67 -6.52 -18.35
CA ILE A 123 13.85 -6.06 -17.22
C ILE A 123 13.43 -4.60 -17.46
N VAL A 124 14.35 -3.72 -17.89
CA VAL A 124 14.07 -2.32 -18.20
C VAL A 124 12.97 -2.21 -19.28
N ASP A 125 13.03 -3.03 -20.32
CA ASP A 125 12.04 -3.03 -21.42
C ASP A 125 10.61 -3.42 -20.95
N LEU A 126 10.50 -4.17 -19.85
CA LEU A 126 9.22 -4.58 -19.27
C LEU A 126 8.65 -3.57 -18.27
N LEU A 127 9.45 -2.59 -17.83
CA LEU A 127 9.07 -1.59 -16.83
C LEU A 127 8.62 -0.28 -17.50
N LYS A 128 7.45 0.21 -17.12
CA LYS A 128 7.02 1.57 -17.47
C LYS A 128 7.47 2.56 -16.40
N ILE A 129 8.06 3.69 -16.78
CA ILE A 129 8.39 4.73 -15.82
C ILE A 129 7.11 5.44 -15.39
N HIS A 130 6.86 5.49 -14.07
CA HIS A 130 5.73 6.19 -13.48
C HIS A 130 6.26 7.20 -12.46
N ARG A 131 5.96 8.48 -12.65
CA ARG A 131 6.43 9.55 -11.75
C ARG A 131 5.31 10.11 -10.90
N LEU A 132 5.66 10.58 -9.71
CA LEU A 132 4.76 11.43 -8.94
C LEU A 132 4.52 12.75 -9.68
N PRO A 133 3.36 13.41 -9.44
CA PRO A 133 3.15 14.77 -9.91
C PRO A 133 4.30 15.68 -9.47
N GLN A 134 4.66 16.67 -10.29
CA GLN A 134 5.68 17.66 -9.94
C GLN A 134 5.38 18.29 -8.56
N GLU A 135 6.40 18.41 -7.71
CA GLU A 135 6.28 18.89 -6.33
C GLU A 135 5.26 18.12 -5.48
N MET A 136 5.02 16.84 -5.83
CA MET A 136 3.95 16.01 -5.29
C MET A 136 2.53 16.57 -5.46
N GLY A 137 2.36 17.73 -6.09
CA GLY A 137 1.07 18.37 -6.40
C GLY A 137 0.00 18.20 -5.31
N THR A 138 -1.07 17.49 -5.66
CA THR A 138 -2.23 17.29 -4.79
C THR A 138 -1.92 16.38 -3.58
N ILE A 139 -0.92 15.50 -3.68
CA ILE A 139 -0.51 14.59 -2.60
C ILE A 139 0.05 15.40 -1.43
N ALA A 140 1.02 16.30 -1.69
CA ALA A 140 1.58 17.16 -0.65
C ALA A 140 0.50 18.02 0.00
N SER A 141 -0.28 18.76 -0.78
CA SER A 141 -1.31 19.64 -0.24
C SER A 141 -2.37 18.91 0.59
N SER A 142 -2.70 17.67 0.23
CA SER A 142 -3.63 16.85 1.02
C SER A 142 -3.02 16.32 2.31
N ALA A 143 -1.74 15.93 2.28
CA ALA A 143 -1.01 15.59 3.49
C ALA A 143 -0.88 16.80 4.43
N ARG A 144 -0.68 18.02 3.89
CA ARG A 144 -0.69 19.27 4.68
C ARG A 144 -2.06 19.52 5.32
N ALA A 145 -3.14 19.37 4.55
CA ALA A 145 -4.51 19.50 5.07
C ALA A 145 -4.83 18.44 6.14
N ASP A 146 -4.27 17.24 6.03
CA ASP A 146 -4.38 16.23 7.10
C ASP A 146 -3.65 16.67 8.38
N CYS A 147 -2.49 17.33 8.24
CA CYS A 147 -1.73 17.88 9.36
C CYS A 147 -2.45 19.00 10.10
N ASP A 148 -3.36 19.73 9.43
CA ASP A 148 -4.18 20.78 10.04
C ASP A 148 -5.32 20.23 10.91
N ASP A 149 -5.53 18.92 10.94
CA ASP A 149 -6.55 18.24 11.76
C ASP A 149 -5.92 17.56 12.98
N PRO A 150 -6.02 18.16 14.19
CA PRO A 150 -5.37 17.62 15.38
C PRO A 150 -5.90 16.24 15.79
N HIS A 151 -7.18 15.95 15.49
CA HIS A 151 -7.76 14.66 15.82
C HIS A 151 -7.20 13.57 14.92
N PHE A 152 -7.19 13.82 13.60
CA PHE A 152 -6.61 12.89 12.63
C PHE A 152 -5.14 12.62 12.92
N VAL A 153 -4.33 13.67 13.12
CA VAL A 153 -2.88 13.54 13.35
C VAL A 153 -2.57 12.74 14.61
N SER A 154 -3.32 12.98 15.70
CA SER A 154 -3.17 12.18 16.93
C SER A 154 -3.55 10.71 16.72
N MET A 155 -4.62 10.42 15.96
CA MET A 155 -5.05 9.06 15.65
C MET A 155 -4.06 8.36 14.70
N ALA A 156 -3.53 9.08 13.72
CA ALA A 156 -2.54 8.60 12.77
C ALA A 156 -1.25 8.20 13.49
N ALA A 157 -0.74 9.04 14.39
CA ALA A 157 0.44 8.74 15.20
C ALA A 157 0.27 7.47 16.03
N ARG A 158 -0.89 7.31 16.69
CA ARG A 158 -1.22 6.10 17.45
C ARG A 158 -1.25 4.88 16.54
N THR A 159 -1.98 4.97 15.44
CA THR A 159 -2.15 3.87 14.46
C THR A 159 -0.81 3.39 13.92
N VAL A 160 0.08 4.32 13.56
CA VAL A 160 1.44 4.00 13.11
C VAL A 160 2.18 3.26 14.22
N LEU A 161 2.25 3.81 15.43
CA LEU A 161 2.98 3.20 16.55
C LEU A 161 2.45 1.81 16.92
N GLU A 162 1.13 1.60 16.95
CA GLU A 162 0.51 0.29 17.23
C GLU A 162 0.92 -0.75 16.17
N THR A 163 1.15 -0.29 14.94
CA THR A 163 1.51 -1.14 13.82
C THR A 163 3.01 -1.43 13.78
N VAL A 164 3.85 -0.40 13.90
CA VAL A 164 5.31 -0.52 13.74
C VAL A 164 6.05 -0.89 15.03
N ARG A 165 5.43 -0.68 16.20
CA ARG A 165 5.94 -1.06 17.53
C ARG A 165 4.82 -1.67 18.39
N PRO A 166 4.28 -2.83 18.02
CA PRO A 166 3.16 -3.45 18.73
C PRO A 166 3.47 -3.82 20.19
N SER A 167 4.76 -3.99 20.53
CA SER A 167 5.20 -4.29 21.89
C SER A 167 5.36 -3.03 22.77
N PHE A 168 5.33 -1.83 22.17
CA PHE A 168 5.43 -0.59 22.93
C PHE A 168 4.06 -0.23 23.51
N ALA A 169 3.99 -0.08 24.83
CA ALA A 169 2.77 0.33 25.51
C ALA A 169 2.53 1.84 25.30
N ILE A 170 1.67 2.19 24.35
CA ILE A 170 1.38 3.59 24.03
C ILE A 170 0.62 4.23 25.20
N PRO A 171 1.07 5.40 25.72
CA PRO A 171 0.38 6.11 26.78
C PRO A 171 -1.08 6.44 26.42
N LYS A 172 -1.99 6.32 27.39
CA LYS A 172 -3.41 6.70 27.18
C LYS A 172 -3.57 8.20 26.91
N ASN A 173 -2.73 9.02 27.54
CA ASN A 173 -2.66 10.47 27.38
C ASN A 173 -1.62 10.90 26.33
N MET A 174 -1.36 10.06 25.32
CA MET A 174 -0.47 10.43 24.20
C MET A 174 -0.93 11.74 23.56
N GLN A 175 0.01 12.65 23.35
CA GLN A 175 -0.18 13.88 22.61
C GLN A 175 0.76 13.85 21.41
N PHE A 176 0.21 14.06 20.22
CA PHE A 176 0.97 14.25 19.01
C PHE A 176 0.25 15.32 18.18
N ARG A 177 0.83 16.52 18.12
CA ARG A 177 0.28 17.69 17.45
C ARG A 177 1.25 18.17 16.39
N VAL A 178 0.70 18.62 15.27
CA VAL A 178 1.44 19.33 14.25
C VAL A 178 1.08 20.81 14.33
N ILE A 179 2.11 21.65 14.40
CA ILE A 179 1.99 23.11 14.46
C ILE A 179 2.42 23.66 13.11
N ASN A 180 1.50 24.31 12.41
CA ASN A 180 1.77 24.96 11.13
C ASN A 180 2.56 26.26 11.35
N LEU A 181 3.71 26.39 10.68
CA LEU A 181 4.64 27.52 10.77
C LEU A 181 4.60 28.42 9.51
N GLY A 182 3.54 28.34 8.70
CA GLY A 182 3.41 29.13 7.48
C GLY A 182 4.10 28.51 6.26
N GLY A 183 4.05 27.18 6.15
CA GLY A 183 4.61 26.41 5.03
C GLY A 183 5.36 25.16 5.49
N GLU A 184 5.93 25.21 6.69
CA GLU A 184 6.58 24.10 7.38
C GLU A 184 5.80 23.72 8.65
N PHE A 185 6.22 22.63 9.28
CA PHE A 185 5.58 22.04 10.45
C PHE A 185 6.56 21.88 11.60
N ALA A 186 6.15 22.21 12.82
CA ALA A 186 6.79 21.70 14.03
C ALA A 186 5.92 20.59 14.63
N ILE A 187 6.56 19.66 15.34
CA ILE A 187 5.89 18.56 16.03
C ILE A 187 5.97 18.83 17.53
N ASP A 188 4.81 18.83 18.18
CA ASP A 188 4.68 18.93 19.63
C ASP A 188 4.08 17.63 20.17
N THR A 189 4.85 16.92 20.97
CA THR A 189 4.54 15.56 21.41
C THR A 189 5.13 15.26 22.77
N ASN A 190 4.44 14.41 23.54
CA ASN A 190 4.94 13.86 24.80
C ASN A 190 5.52 12.44 24.65
N LEU A 191 5.72 11.98 23.41
CA LEU A 191 6.35 10.70 23.13
C LEU A 191 7.86 10.77 23.36
N ASP A 192 8.37 9.84 24.17
CA ASP A 192 9.81 9.59 24.32
C ASP A 192 10.29 8.65 23.20
N PHE A 193 10.82 9.23 22.11
CA PHE A 193 11.32 8.45 20.98
C PHE A 193 12.54 7.60 21.32
N ASP A 194 13.36 8.00 22.30
CA ASP A 194 14.48 7.18 22.77
C ASP A 194 13.97 5.94 23.50
N ALA A 195 12.90 6.06 24.29
CA ALA A 195 12.20 4.90 24.87
C ALA A 195 11.59 3.99 23.80
N ILE A 196 10.96 4.56 22.78
CA ILE A 196 10.32 3.79 21.70
C ILE A 196 11.35 2.99 20.91
N ASN A 197 12.56 3.53 20.70
CA ASN A 197 13.60 2.92 19.88
C ASN A 197 14.57 2.01 20.65
N ARG A 198 14.52 2.00 21.99
CA ARG A 198 15.49 1.32 22.87
C ARG A 198 15.68 -0.19 22.63
N SER A 199 14.75 -0.85 21.95
CA SER A 199 14.77 -2.30 21.72
C SER A 199 14.44 -2.71 20.28
N SER A 200 14.57 -1.82 19.29
CA SER A 200 14.19 -2.13 17.91
C SER A 200 15.40 -2.29 16.98
N ASN A 201 15.39 -3.35 16.18
CA ASN A 201 16.37 -3.60 15.10
C ASN A 201 15.97 -2.95 13.76
N GLY A 202 14.91 -2.13 13.72
CA GLY A 202 14.42 -1.46 12.50
C GLY A 202 14.62 0.05 12.52
N ASP A 203 14.02 0.75 11.54
CA ASP A 203 14.14 2.20 11.40
C ASP A 203 13.78 2.95 12.69
N ALA A 204 14.59 3.95 13.02
CA ALA A 204 14.38 4.80 14.18
C ALA A 204 13.09 5.62 13.99
N ILE A 205 12.15 5.44 14.92
CA ILE A 205 10.90 6.17 14.91
C ILE A 205 11.13 7.58 15.43
N SER A 206 10.60 8.55 14.70
CA SER A 206 10.60 9.97 15.04
C SER A 206 9.26 10.58 14.66
N GLY A 207 9.05 11.85 15.00
CA GLY A 207 7.90 12.59 14.49
C GLY A 207 7.87 12.65 12.96
N ALA A 208 9.03 12.85 12.32
CA ALA A 208 9.15 12.85 10.86
C ALA A 208 8.79 11.49 10.25
N TYR A 209 9.12 10.37 10.92
CA TYR A 209 8.73 9.03 10.49
C TYR A 209 7.20 8.86 10.46
N ILE A 210 6.50 9.36 11.47
CA ILE A 210 5.02 9.35 11.51
C ILE A 210 4.45 10.21 10.38
N LEU A 211 4.98 11.42 10.16
CA LEU A 211 4.55 12.28 9.05
C LEU A 211 4.82 11.62 7.67
N ALA A 212 5.92 10.87 7.53
CA ALA A 212 6.25 10.16 6.31
C ALA A 212 5.19 9.10 5.96
N HIS A 213 4.61 8.42 6.95
CA HIS A 213 3.49 7.51 6.74
C HIS A 213 2.21 8.24 6.29
N ILE A 214 1.94 9.46 6.78
CA ILE A 214 0.80 10.26 6.33
C ILE A 214 0.93 10.58 4.83
N VAL A 215 2.04 11.18 4.40
CA VAL A 215 2.22 11.52 2.96
C VAL A 215 2.32 10.26 2.08
N SER A 216 2.96 9.19 2.57
CA SER A 216 3.04 7.92 1.86
C SER A 216 1.67 7.29 1.65
N SER A 217 0.80 7.31 2.66
CA SER A 217 -0.58 6.82 2.55
C SER A 217 -1.41 7.60 1.51
N ARG A 218 -1.14 8.90 1.35
CA ARG A 218 -1.76 9.73 0.29
C ARG A 218 -1.22 9.40 -1.09
N ALA A 219 0.09 9.20 -1.23
CA ALA A 219 0.68 8.74 -2.48
C ALA A 219 0.16 7.36 -2.88
N ASP A 220 0.05 6.44 -1.92
CA ASP A 220 -0.53 5.11 -2.09
C ASP A 220 -1.98 5.16 -2.60
N THR A 221 -2.80 6.00 -1.98
CA THR A 221 -4.19 6.21 -2.40
C THR A 221 -4.26 6.83 -3.80
N TYR A 222 -3.37 7.78 -4.10
CA TYR A 222 -3.26 8.38 -5.43
C TYR A 222 -2.93 7.33 -6.49
N PHE A 223 -1.93 6.46 -6.27
CA PHE A 223 -1.58 5.42 -7.23
C PHE A 223 -2.68 4.39 -7.42
N ALA A 224 -3.34 3.95 -6.34
CA ALA A 224 -4.46 3.03 -6.43
C ALA A 224 -5.61 3.62 -7.27
N ALA A 225 -5.92 4.90 -7.06
CA ALA A 225 -6.94 5.62 -7.81
C ALA A 225 -6.54 5.87 -9.28
N ASP A 226 -5.27 6.18 -9.54
CA ASP A 226 -4.75 6.36 -10.90
C ASP A 226 -4.86 5.06 -11.70
N HIS A 227 -4.47 3.94 -11.08
CA HIS A 227 -4.50 2.61 -11.68
C HIS A 227 -5.87 1.92 -11.66
N MET A 228 -6.90 2.53 -11.06
CA MET A 228 -8.22 1.93 -10.84
C MET A 228 -8.11 0.53 -10.19
N SER A 229 -7.22 0.41 -9.21
CA SER A 229 -6.87 -0.86 -8.58
C SER A 229 -7.12 -0.83 -7.09
N GLU A 230 -7.19 -2.03 -6.50
CA GLU A 230 -7.00 -2.21 -5.08
C GLU A 230 -5.53 -1.97 -4.70
N LEU A 231 -5.28 -1.72 -3.43
CA LEU A 231 -3.94 -1.44 -2.94
C LEU A 231 -3.48 -2.53 -1.97
N VAL A 232 -2.30 -3.07 -2.25
CA VAL A 232 -1.52 -3.89 -1.34
C VAL A 232 -0.31 -3.05 -0.92
N THR A 233 -0.31 -2.60 0.34
CA THR A 233 0.72 -1.71 0.94
C THR A 233 1.08 -2.18 2.35
N SER A 234 2.05 -1.52 2.99
CA SER A 234 2.43 -1.78 4.38
C SER A 234 1.22 -1.72 5.32
N PRO A 235 1.21 -2.51 6.42
CA PRO A 235 0.12 -2.48 7.38
C PRO A 235 -0.16 -1.09 7.96
N ALA A 236 0.88 -0.27 8.18
CA ALA A 236 0.74 1.07 8.73
C ALA A 236 0.04 2.01 7.72
N ASN A 237 0.48 2.02 6.46
CA ASN A 237 -0.18 2.82 5.42
C ASN A 237 -1.60 2.35 5.18
N SER A 238 -1.82 1.03 5.12
CA SER A 238 -3.14 0.42 4.98
C SER A 238 -4.10 0.91 6.07
N ALA A 239 -3.64 0.92 7.33
CA ALA A 239 -4.40 1.43 8.47
C ALA A 239 -4.68 2.94 8.39
N LEU A 240 -3.71 3.76 7.97
CA LEU A 240 -3.92 5.19 7.77
C LEU A 240 -4.91 5.51 6.65
N ILE A 241 -4.85 4.77 5.54
CA ILE A 241 -5.79 4.91 4.43
C ILE A 241 -7.21 4.62 4.91
N ARG A 242 -7.41 3.56 5.73
CA ARG A 242 -8.72 3.28 6.34
C ARG A 242 -9.16 4.40 7.26
N LEU A 243 -8.29 4.80 8.19
CA LEU A 243 -8.58 5.89 9.13
C LEU A 243 -9.08 7.14 8.38
N LYS A 244 -8.41 7.50 7.27
CA LYS A 244 -8.80 8.65 6.46
C LYS A 244 -10.09 8.43 5.67
N HIS A 245 -10.29 7.27 5.05
CA HIS A 245 -11.52 6.98 4.32
C HIS A 245 -12.74 6.94 5.26
N PHE A 246 -12.62 6.33 6.45
CA PHE A 246 -13.67 6.36 7.47
C PHE A 246 -13.97 7.78 7.93
N ASP A 247 -12.95 8.61 8.20
CA ASP A 247 -13.16 10.01 8.58
C ASP A 247 -13.82 10.84 7.47
N PHE A 248 -13.36 10.68 6.21
CA PHE A 248 -13.96 11.33 5.04
C PHE A 248 -15.45 11.02 4.94
N VAL A 249 -15.82 9.75 5.10
CA VAL A 249 -17.21 9.35 4.96
C VAL A 249 -18.04 9.74 6.18
N ARG A 250 -17.51 9.56 7.40
CA ARG A 250 -18.18 9.97 8.64
C ARG A 250 -18.55 11.45 8.63
N ARG A 251 -17.71 12.31 8.04
CA ARG A 251 -18.02 13.75 7.89
C ARG A 251 -19.13 14.03 6.89
N ARG A 252 -19.37 13.13 5.94
CA ARG A 252 -20.31 13.33 4.83
C ARG A 252 -21.64 12.63 5.01
N ILE A 253 -21.67 11.46 5.65
CA ILE A 253 -22.87 10.67 5.87
C ILE A 253 -23.31 10.85 7.32
N LYS A 254 -24.43 11.56 7.50
CA LYS A 254 -25.09 11.73 8.81
C LYS A 254 -25.97 10.53 9.20
N SER A 255 -26.05 9.48 8.38
CA SER A 255 -26.91 8.28 8.57
C SER A 255 -26.31 7.27 9.57
N GLU A 256 -27.17 6.43 10.16
CA GLU A 256 -26.84 5.27 11.01
C GLU A 256 -26.21 4.10 10.21
N ASP A 257 -26.25 4.13 8.87
CA ASP A 257 -25.69 3.09 7.96
C ASP A 257 -24.15 3.04 7.90
N GLN A 258 -23.46 3.69 8.85
CA GLN A 258 -21.99 3.79 8.90
C GLN A 258 -21.29 2.43 9.03
N HIS A 259 -22.01 1.40 9.49
CA HIS A 259 -21.46 0.08 9.80
C HIS A 259 -21.29 -0.84 8.58
N ASP A 260 -22.00 -0.59 7.48
CA ASP A 260 -22.06 -1.50 6.31
C ASP A 260 -21.23 -1.03 5.11
N MET A 261 -20.38 -0.03 5.33
CA MET A 261 -19.55 0.57 4.28
C MET A 261 -18.39 -0.29 3.81
N PHE A 262 -17.90 -1.12 4.72
CA PHE A 262 -16.82 -2.04 4.43
C PHE A 262 -17.20 -3.44 4.85
N GLU A 263 -17.22 -4.37 3.90
CA GLU A 263 -17.40 -5.78 4.19
C GLU A 263 -16.03 -6.42 4.49
N ASN A 264 -15.97 -7.16 5.61
CA ASN A 264 -14.79 -7.92 5.99
C ASN A 264 -14.98 -9.38 5.62
N VAL A 265 -14.16 -9.89 4.70
CA VAL A 265 -14.10 -11.32 4.40
C VAL A 265 -12.87 -11.91 5.06
N VAL A 266 -13.08 -12.93 5.89
CA VAL A 266 -12.02 -13.70 6.53
C VAL A 266 -12.03 -15.12 5.99
N LEU A 267 -10.91 -15.55 5.42
CA LEU A 267 -10.62 -16.93 5.05
C LEU A 267 -9.83 -17.56 6.19
N ASN A 268 -10.47 -18.34 7.05
CA ASN A 268 -9.80 -18.94 8.23
C ASN A 268 -8.87 -20.12 7.89
N ASP A 269 -9.08 -20.74 6.73
CA ASP A 269 -8.34 -21.92 6.26
C ASP A 269 -7.46 -21.62 5.04
N ALA A 270 -7.07 -20.35 4.87
CA ALA A 270 -6.06 -20.00 3.90
C ALA A 270 -4.74 -20.71 4.24
N ARG A 271 -3.89 -20.97 3.28
CA ARG A 271 -2.67 -21.77 3.41
C ARG A 271 -1.46 -20.85 3.49
N THR A 272 -0.42 -21.28 4.18
CA THR A 272 0.82 -20.50 4.41
C THR A 272 1.72 -20.39 3.17
N VAL A 273 1.15 -19.93 2.04
CA VAL A 273 1.85 -19.82 0.75
C VAL A 273 3.00 -18.82 0.85
N ARG A 274 2.74 -17.65 1.43
CA ARG A 274 3.77 -16.61 1.63
C ARG A 274 4.96 -17.13 2.44
N GLU A 275 4.70 -17.82 3.54
CA GLU A 275 5.74 -18.32 4.44
C GLU A 275 6.62 -19.39 3.78
N VAL A 276 6.02 -20.32 3.03
CA VAL A 276 6.73 -21.42 2.37
C VAL A 276 7.58 -20.91 1.19
N LEU A 277 7.09 -19.90 0.46
CA LEU A 277 7.87 -19.25 -0.60
C LEU A 277 9.00 -18.40 -0.03
N ASN A 278 8.73 -17.60 1.01
CA ASN A 278 9.73 -16.72 1.63
C ASN A 278 10.84 -17.52 2.33
N SER A 279 10.52 -18.68 2.92
CA SER A 279 11.49 -19.61 3.50
C SER A 279 12.24 -20.46 2.46
N LYS A 280 11.88 -20.34 1.17
CA LYS A 280 12.43 -21.14 0.06
C LYS A 280 12.19 -22.65 0.17
N GLU A 281 11.24 -23.08 1.00
CA GLU A 281 10.78 -24.48 1.03
C GLU A 281 10.11 -24.86 -0.31
N ARG A 282 9.47 -23.89 -0.98
CA ARG A 282 9.01 -24.00 -2.37
C ARG A 282 9.54 -22.88 -3.24
N SER A 283 9.67 -23.18 -4.52
CA SER A 283 10.07 -22.20 -5.53
C SER A 283 8.88 -21.46 -6.13
N ILE A 284 9.12 -20.22 -6.58
CA ILE A 284 8.12 -19.46 -7.31
C ILE A 284 7.74 -20.11 -8.65
N THR A 285 8.66 -20.86 -9.25
CA THR A 285 8.39 -21.59 -10.49
C THR A 285 7.38 -22.71 -10.27
N GLU A 286 7.44 -23.41 -9.13
CA GLU A 286 6.38 -24.36 -8.74
C GLU A 286 5.05 -23.65 -8.51
N PHE A 287 5.07 -22.46 -7.90
CA PHE A 287 3.86 -21.65 -7.73
C PHE A 287 3.26 -21.20 -9.08
N PHE A 288 4.09 -20.78 -10.04
CA PHE A 288 3.62 -20.37 -11.37
C PHE A 288 2.92 -21.50 -12.12
N ARG A 289 3.40 -22.74 -12.03
CA ARG A 289 2.71 -23.89 -12.63
C ARG A 289 1.31 -24.07 -12.05
N LEU A 290 1.19 -23.98 -10.73
CA LEU A 290 -0.11 -24.04 -10.05
C LEU A 290 -1.04 -22.90 -10.49
N LEU A 291 -0.48 -21.70 -10.64
CA LEU A 291 -1.22 -20.54 -11.10
C LEU A 291 -1.74 -20.73 -12.53
N ASP A 292 -0.93 -21.35 -13.39
CA ASP A 292 -1.29 -21.67 -14.77
C ASP A 292 -2.39 -22.74 -14.81
N ASP A 293 -2.33 -23.78 -13.96
CA ASP A 293 -3.36 -24.80 -13.83
C ASP A 293 -4.72 -24.20 -13.39
N GLY A 294 -4.69 -23.16 -12.56
CA GLY A 294 -5.88 -22.42 -12.12
C GLY A 294 -6.41 -21.37 -13.12
N ALA A 295 -5.78 -21.18 -14.28
CA ALA A 295 -6.10 -20.08 -15.20
C ALA A 295 -7.54 -20.14 -15.77
N GLU A 296 -8.04 -21.33 -16.11
CA GLU A 296 -9.40 -21.50 -16.65
C GLU A 296 -10.47 -21.12 -15.62
N PHE A 297 -10.30 -21.56 -14.37
CA PHE A 297 -11.21 -21.22 -13.27
C PHE A 297 -11.17 -19.73 -12.94
N ARG A 298 -9.98 -19.11 -12.97
CA ARG A 298 -9.85 -17.64 -12.86
C ARG A 298 -10.58 -16.90 -13.98
N GLY A 299 -10.54 -17.43 -15.20
CA GLY A 299 -11.29 -16.92 -16.34
C GLY A 299 -12.80 -16.98 -16.13
N TRP A 300 -13.32 -18.11 -15.61
CA TRP A 300 -14.75 -18.28 -15.30
C TRP A 300 -15.27 -17.28 -14.25
N MET A 301 -14.42 -16.88 -13.31
CA MET A 301 -14.75 -15.95 -12.23
C MET A 301 -14.85 -14.48 -12.67
N HIS A 302 -14.55 -14.18 -13.94
CA HIS A 302 -14.54 -12.81 -14.43
C HIS A 302 -15.95 -12.20 -14.43
N GLY A 303 -16.07 -10.98 -13.91
CA GLY A 303 -17.34 -10.23 -13.86
C GLY A 303 -18.28 -10.67 -12.74
N GLN A 304 -17.92 -11.71 -11.97
CA GLN A 304 -18.64 -12.08 -10.76
C GLN A 304 -18.26 -11.13 -9.62
N HIS A 305 -19.26 -10.61 -8.90
CA HIS A 305 -18.99 -9.82 -7.70
C HIS A 305 -18.34 -10.73 -6.65
N PRO A 306 -17.13 -10.41 -6.15
CA PRO A 306 -16.50 -11.22 -5.12
C PRO A 306 -17.33 -11.12 -3.84
N ASP A 307 -17.72 -12.26 -3.30
CA ASP A 307 -18.27 -12.40 -1.94
C ASP A 307 -17.44 -13.46 -1.17
N ALA A 308 -17.70 -13.56 0.13
CA ALA A 308 -16.96 -14.47 1.00
C ALA A 308 -17.04 -15.95 0.55
N GLN A 309 -18.19 -16.37 0.02
CA GLN A 309 -18.41 -17.74 -0.42
C GLN A 309 -17.65 -18.02 -1.71
N LEU A 310 -17.78 -17.13 -2.69
CA LEU A 310 -17.14 -17.24 -3.98
C LEU A 310 -15.61 -17.23 -3.88
N VAL A 311 -15.05 -16.42 -2.98
CA VAL A 311 -13.61 -16.42 -2.71
C VAL A 311 -13.16 -17.73 -2.05
N ARG A 312 -13.94 -18.29 -1.12
CA ARG A 312 -13.65 -19.61 -0.51
C ARG A 312 -13.72 -20.73 -1.53
N GLU A 313 -14.78 -20.81 -2.31
CA GLU A 313 -14.95 -21.85 -3.34
C GLU A 313 -13.81 -21.82 -4.35
N TYR A 314 -13.42 -20.63 -4.82
CA TYR A 314 -12.23 -20.45 -5.65
C TYR A 314 -10.98 -21.00 -4.97
N TYR A 315 -10.74 -20.59 -3.72
CA TYR A 315 -9.56 -20.96 -2.98
C TYR A 315 -9.47 -22.47 -2.77
N ASP A 316 -10.57 -23.11 -2.41
CA ASP A 316 -10.63 -24.55 -2.20
C ASP A 316 -10.39 -25.33 -3.50
N GLN A 317 -10.94 -24.85 -4.63
CA GLN A 317 -10.74 -25.51 -5.93
C GLN A 317 -9.30 -25.40 -6.43
N VAL A 318 -8.69 -24.21 -6.39
CA VAL A 318 -7.30 -24.01 -6.87
C VAL A 318 -6.29 -24.77 -5.99
N ASN A 319 -6.64 -25.03 -4.73
CA ASN A 319 -5.76 -25.75 -3.80
C ASN A 319 -6.04 -27.25 -3.70
N LYS A 320 -7.14 -27.72 -4.29
CA LYS A 320 -7.51 -29.13 -4.27
C LYS A 320 -6.43 -29.94 -4.98
N GLU A 321 -5.89 -30.95 -4.30
CA GLU A 321 -4.85 -31.86 -4.81
C GLU A 321 -3.48 -31.22 -5.12
N THR A 322 -3.28 -29.93 -4.83
CA THR A 322 -1.98 -29.26 -4.98
C THR A 322 -1.14 -29.32 -3.71
N TRP A 323 0.12 -28.90 -3.78
CA TRP A 323 0.98 -28.78 -2.59
C TRP A 323 0.47 -27.71 -1.61
N ILE A 324 -0.23 -26.68 -2.11
CA ILE A 324 -0.82 -25.63 -1.26
C ILE A 324 -1.89 -26.23 -0.34
N GLY A 325 -2.72 -27.15 -0.84
CA GLY A 325 -3.74 -27.84 -0.04
C GLY A 325 -3.20 -28.66 1.14
N ARG A 326 -1.89 -28.96 1.17
CA ARG A 326 -1.22 -29.71 2.26
C ARG A 326 -0.58 -28.81 3.32
N LEU A 327 -0.53 -27.51 3.11
CA LEU A 327 0.11 -26.57 4.03
C LEU A 327 -0.76 -26.33 5.28
N PRO A 328 -0.16 -25.86 6.38
CA PRO A 328 -0.90 -25.37 7.54
C PRO A 328 -1.88 -24.25 7.17
N GLY A 329 -2.98 -24.17 7.93
CA GLY A 329 -3.96 -23.10 7.82
C GLY A 329 -3.48 -21.80 8.48
N LYS A 330 -3.92 -20.68 7.92
CA LYS A 330 -3.77 -19.29 8.40
C LYS A 330 -5.02 -18.49 8.02
N SER A 331 -5.22 -17.37 8.70
CA SER A 331 -6.31 -16.46 8.37
C SER A 331 -5.86 -15.37 7.40
N LEU A 332 -6.54 -15.24 6.26
CA LEU A 332 -6.41 -14.07 5.37
C LEU A 332 -7.65 -13.18 5.49
N ARG A 333 -7.46 -11.85 5.53
CA ARG A 333 -8.56 -10.89 5.60
C ARG A 333 -8.54 -9.95 4.39
N PHE A 334 -9.73 -9.74 3.86
CA PHE A 334 -10.00 -8.75 2.83
C PHE A 334 -11.02 -7.75 3.35
N VAL A 335 -10.85 -6.49 2.99
CA VAL A 335 -11.77 -5.41 3.36
C VAL A 335 -12.21 -4.71 2.07
N PHE A 336 -13.50 -4.77 1.75
CA PHE A 336 -14.04 -4.21 0.51
C PHE A 336 -14.91 -3.01 0.80
N PHE A 337 -14.76 -1.95 0.02
CA PHE A 337 -15.70 -0.84 0.05
C PHE A 337 -16.99 -1.23 -0.68
N THR A 338 -18.08 -1.39 0.09
CA THR A 338 -19.42 -1.76 -0.38
C THR A 338 -20.38 -0.56 -0.44
N GLY A 339 -19.88 0.66 -0.17
CA GLY A 339 -20.63 1.91 0.09
C GLY A 339 -21.58 2.40 -1.02
N ALA A 340 -22.59 1.60 -1.38
CA ALA A 340 -23.66 1.94 -2.30
C ALA A 340 -24.45 3.17 -1.82
N GLY A 341 -24.65 3.32 -0.50
CA GLY A 341 -25.29 4.50 0.10
C GLY A 341 -24.51 5.80 -0.12
N VAL A 342 -23.18 5.75 -0.10
CA VAL A 342 -22.30 6.91 -0.37
C VAL A 342 -22.51 7.42 -1.78
N LEU A 343 -22.64 6.51 -2.75
CA LEU A 343 -22.84 6.87 -4.14
C LEU A 343 -24.27 7.33 -4.38
N ALA A 344 -25.26 6.68 -3.76
CA ALA A 344 -26.65 7.09 -3.86
C ALA A 344 -26.85 8.55 -3.38
N ASP A 345 -26.27 8.95 -2.26
CA ASP A 345 -26.32 10.33 -1.78
C ASP A 345 -25.55 11.32 -2.68
N MET A 346 -24.53 10.85 -3.42
CA MET A 346 -23.85 11.66 -4.44
C MET A 346 -24.67 11.79 -5.74
N PHE A 347 -25.60 10.88 -6.02
CA PHE A 347 -26.39 10.81 -7.25
C PHE A 347 -27.89 11.18 -7.09
N ALA A 348 -28.45 11.23 -5.87
CA ALA A 348 -29.87 11.47 -5.63
C ALA A 348 -30.16 12.94 -5.23
N PRO A 349 -30.76 13.76 -6.12
CA PRO A 349 -31.18 15.13 -5.82
C PRO A 349 -32.56 15.13 -5.14
N THR A 350 -32.68 14.59 -3.93
CA THR A 350 -33.85 14.90 -3.08
C THR A 350 -33.58 16.19 -2.31
N GLY A 351 -33.64 17.33 -3.00
CA GLY A 351 -33.95 18.64 -2.42
C GLY A 351 -32.95 19.32 -1.47
N LEU A 352 -31.80 18.71 -1.18
CA LEU A 352 -30.67 19.35 -0.49
C LEU A 352 -29.44 19.35 -1.40
N GLY A 353 -29.64 19.83 -2.63
CA GLY A 353 -28.61 20.08 -3.64
C GLY A 353 -27.71 21.23 -3.22
N THR A 354 -26.99 21.04 -2.13
CA THR A 354 -26.05 22.00 -1.60
C THR A 354 -24.70 21.29 -1.44
N ALA A 355 -24.03 21.11 -2.57
CA ALA A 355 -22.59 21.29 -2.63
C ALA A 355 -22.18 22.77 -2.36
N ALA A 356 -23.10 23.64 -1.89
CA ALA A 356 -22.79 25.00 -1.43
C ALA A 356 -22.33 24.95 0.04
N GLY A 357 -21.03 24.70 0.21
CA GLY A 357 -20.39 24.75 1.52
C GLY A 357 -19.16 23.86 1.65
N LEU A 358 -18.85 23.04 0.64
CA LEU A 358 -17.73 22.09 0.69
C LEU A 358 -16.54 22.63 -0.12
N THR A 359 -15.51 23.11 0.56
CA THR A 359 -14.18 23.27 -0.06
C THR A 359 -13.55 21.88 -0.20
N LEU A 360 -13.70 21.26 -1.36
CA LEU A 360 -13.00 20.02 -1.68
C LEU A 360 -11.51 20.32 -1.90
N GLY A 361 -10.63 19.62 -1.18
CA GLY A 361 -9.22 19.55 -1.55
C GLY A 361 -9.05 18.82 -2.89
N ALA A 362 -7.98 19.12 -3.63
CA ALA A 362 -7.80 18.57 -4.98
C ALA A 362 -7.71 17.02 -5.04
N THR A 363 -7.17 16.37 -4.01
CA THR A 363 -7.17 14.89 -3.92
C THR A 363 -8.55 14.34 -3.61
N ASP A 364 -9.35 15.03 -2.78
CA ASP A 364 -10.73 14.60 -2.53
C ASP A 364 -11.56 14.63 -3.82
N SER A 365 -11.31 15.62 -4.70
CA SER A 365 -11.92 15.67 -6.03
C SER A 365 -11.49 14.52 -6.94
N LEU A 366 -10.20 14.15 -6.93
CA LEU A 366 -9.69 12.98 -7.68
C LEU A 366 -10.35 11.69 -7.19
N LEU A 367 -10.39 11.47 -5.86
CA LEU A 367 -11.00 10.27 -5.28
C LEU A 367 -12.49 10.20 -5.60
N VAL A 368 -13.20 11.33 -5.49
CA VAL A 368 -14.61 11.43 -5.88
C VAL A 368 -14.81 11.09 -7.35
N ASP A 369 -14.07 11.69 -8.28
CA ASP A 369 -14.17 11.39 -9.71
C ASP A 369 -13.94 9.89 -9.98
N LYS A 370 -12.95 9.28 -9.32
CA LYS A 370 -12.64 7.86 -9.50
C LYS A 370 -13.71 6.95 -8.91
N LEU A 371 -14.24 7.27 -7.72
CA LEU A 371 -15.39 6.56 -7.12
C LEU A 371 -16.63 6.61 -8.05
N LEU A 372 -16.90 7.77 -8.66
CA LEU A 372 -17.99 7.96 -9.62
C LEU A 372 -17.77 7.15 -10.90
N ARG A 373 -16.52 6.98 -11.34
CA ARG A 373 -16.12 6.10 -12.45
C ARG A 373 -16.07 4.62 -12.08
N GLY A 374 -16.54 4.25 -10.89
CA GLY A 374 -16.68 2.85 -10.46
C GLY A 374 -15.49 2.30 -9.68
N TRP A 375 -14.50 3.12 -9.32
CA TRP A 375 -13.46 2.66 -8.39
C TRP A 375 -14.07 2.32 -7.03
N ARG A 376 -13.61 1.23 -6.43
CA ARG A 376 -14.03 0.77 -5.10
C ARG A 376 -12.75 0.45 -4.32
N PRO A 377 -12.35 1.28 -3.35
CA PRO A 377 -11.10 1.06 -2.64
C PRO A 377 -11.23 -0.12 -1.68
N SER A 378 -10.72 -1.28 -2.08
CA SER A 378 -10.51 -2.44 -1.20
C SER A 378 -9.07 -2.53 -0.72
N GLN A 379 -8.86 -3.29 0.35
CA GLN A 379 -7.53 -3.60 0.86
C GLN A 379 -7.40 -5.08 1.22
N PHE A 380 -6.30 -5.66 0.75
CA PHE A 380 -5.77 -6.91 1.26
C PHE A 380 -5.02 -6.63 2.58
N ILE A 381 -5.39 -7.34 3.66
CA ILE A 381 -4.75 -7.17 4.96
C ILE A 381 -4.34 -8.53 5.50
N GLU A 382 -3.04 -8.68 5.72
CA GLU A 382 -2.50 -9.82 6.45
C GLU A 382 -2.12 -9.39 7.88
N GLY A 383 -2.58 -10.15 8.88
CA GLY A 383 -2.21 -9.92 10.28
C GLY A 383 -3.12 -10.63 11.30
N PRO A 384 -2.69 -10.73 12.57
CA PRO A 384 -3.46 -11.40 13.61
C PRO A 384 -4.82 -10.71 13.86
N LEU A 385 -5.89 -11.53 13.84
CA LEU A 385 -7.32 -11.18 13.93
C LEU A 385 -7.68 -10.12 14.99
N LYS A 386 -6.93 -10.06 16.10
CA LYS A 386 -7.20 -9.22 17.28
C LYS A 386 -6.83 -7.74 17.15
N ARG A 387 -6.06 -7.33 16.14
CA ARG A 387 -5.39 -6.00 16.13
C ARG A 387 -6.06 -4.92 15.26
N PHE A 388 -7.26 -5.17 14.74
CA PHE A 388 -7.93 -4.23 13.83
C PHE A 388 -9.39 -3.92 14.17
N VAL A 389 -9.91 -4.45 15.28
CA VAL A 389 -11.34 -4.31 15.65
C VAL A 389 -11.53 -3.88 17.10
N ASN A 390 -10.53 -3.22 17.70
CA ASN A 390 -10.70 -2.53 18.97
C ASN A 390 -10.35 -1.05 18.82
#